data_AF-A0A7T5RWD8-F1
#
_entry.id   AF-A0A7T5RWD8-F1
#
_cell.length_a   1.000
_cell.length_b   1.000
_cell.length_c   1.000
_cell.angle_alpha   90.00
_cell.angle_beta   90.00
_cell.angle_gamma   90.00
#
_symmetry.space_group_name_H-M   'P 1'
#
loop_
_entity.id
_entity.type
_entity.pdbx_description
1 polymer ?
#
loop_
_entity_poly.entity_id
_entity_poly.type
_entity_poly.pdbx_seq_one_letter_code
_entity_poly.pdbx_strand_id
1 'polypeptide(L)'
;MVLTLRVLLTYSLALIFVPTALAQTNSVVNANVVSSVSATNSSFVADLAELPADGTSMVTLTATIVDANNLPLPQKEVIVTSNRGDIDTIRCYAGSTLTEENKATTDTNGVARCGARSLVPGEATFTATADTVILEDKPVVKFTPLPILTQLKITVKTPGGGQVTLVQPPAPSATPSSPTGEGLDHSPSSDKLVDTGINLQIPFWVFIITALFFLLIPVLLLIIIVLIRKIRLMIGAARKHAEAEEALLAKIYTLEQQVAQEQHAVTAQAQQVTVANEKLTDKIDQVSDQLSSNINGMSQTTSEAVTPTILETPSAPEVPPSEPQA
;
A
#
# COMPACT_ATOMS: atom_id res chain seq x y z
N MET A 1 83.59 8.81 -47.85
CA MET A 1 84.21 10.05 -47.34
C MET A 1 83.44 10.48 -46.11
N VAL A 2 84.05 10.28 -44.94
CA VAL A 2 84.05 11.17 -43.77
C VAL A 2 82.68 11.63 -43.20
N LEU A 3 82.32 11.01 -42.07
CA LEU A 3 82.22 11.64 -40.74
C LEU A 3 81.22 12.81 -40.56
N THR A 4 80.24 12.57 -39.68
CA THR A 4 79.80 13.39 -38.53
C THR A 4 79.47 14.87 -38.75
N LEU A 5 78.37 15.36 -38.17
CA LEU A 5 78.41 16.06 -36.87
C LEU A 5 77.02 16.52 -36.41
N ARG A 6 76.81 16.39 -35.10
CA ARG A 6 75.63 16.67 -34.26
C ARG A 6 75.12 18.11 -34.33
N VAL A 7 73.80 18.30 -34.23
CA VAL A 7 73.18 19.34 -33.38
C VAL A 7 71.87 18.79 -32.78
N LEU A 8 71.84 18.64 -31.45
CA LEU A 8 70.64 18.42 -30.64
C LEU A 8 69.81 19.71 -30.59
N LEU A 9 68.47 19.64 -30.70
CA LEU A 9 67.58 20.44 -29.84
C LEU A 9 66.11 19.96 -29.89
N THR A 10 65.71 19.26 -28.81
CA THR A 10 64.39 19.22 -28.15
C THR A 10 63.12 19.30 -29.02
N TYR A 11 62.49 18.14 -29.27
CA TYR A 11 61.06 18.06 -29.58
C TYR A 11 60.31 17.46 -28.39
N SER A 12 59.35 18.24 -27.91
CA SER A 12 58.47 17.96 -26.79
C SER A 12 57.61 16.71 -27.04
N LEU A 13 57.58 15.83 -26.04
CA LEU A 13 56.72 14.67 -25.95
C LEU A 13 55.28 15.11 -25.62
N ALA A 14 54.36 14.99 -26.59
CA ALA A 14 52.92 15.07 -26.34
C ALA A 14 52.31 13.70 -26.67
N LEU A 15 52.07 12.91 -25.63
CA LEU A 15 51.45 11.59 -25.70
C LEU A 15 49.93 11.78 -25.78
N ILE A 16 49.36 11.63 -26.98
CA ILE A 16 47.92 11.72 -27.20
C ILE A 16 47.28 10.42 -26.71
N PHE A 17 46.57 10.48 -25.58
CA PHE A 17 45.77 9.37 -25.06
C PHE A 17 44.40 9.42 -25.75
N VAL A 18 44.19 8.56 -26.75
CA VAL A 18 42.86 8.36 -27.35
C VAL A 18 42.14 7.27 -26.55
N PRO A 19 41.02 7.55 -25.87
CA PRO A 19 40.25 6.49 -25.22
C PRO A 19 39.59 5.62 -26.29
N THR A 20 40.00 4.36 -26.39
CA THR A 20 39.27 3.34 -27.13
C THR A 20 37.97 3.03 -26.39
N ALA A 21 36.84 3.48 -26.93
CA ALA A 21 35.54 3.05 -26.47
C ALA A 21 35.41 1.54 -26.71
N LEU A 22 35.30 0.75 -25.62
CA LEU A 22 34.94 -0.66 -25.72
C LEU A 22 33.51 -0.74 -26.28
N ALA A 23 33.37 -1.30 -27.47
CA ALA A 23 32.08 -1.63 -28.03
C ALA A 23 31.43 -2.71 -27.13
N GLN A 24 30.49 -2.28 -26.29
CA GLN A 24 29.64 -3.19 -25.54
C GLN A 24 28.70 -3.88 -26.53
N THR A 25 29.09 -5.07 -26.97
CA THR A 25 28.19 -5.95 -27.72
C THR A 25 27.15 -6.48 -26.74
N ASN A 26 25.95 -5.92 -26.78
CA ASN A 26 24.79 -6.52 -26.15
C ASN A 26 24.52 -7.86 -26.85
N SER A 27 25.04 -8.96 -26.29
CA SER A 27 24.65 -10.30 -26.70
C SER A 27 23.21 -10.53 -26.27
N VAL A 28 22.28 -10.39 -27.23
CA VAL A 28 20.90 -10.85 -27.05
C VAL A 28 20.92 -12.37 -27.16
N VAL A 29 20.73 -13.04 -26.03
CA VAL A 29 20.50 -14.49 -26.00
C VAL A 29 19.05 -14.73 -26.39
N ASN A 30 18.81 -15.18 -27.62
CA ASN A 30 17.51 -15.70 -28.05
C ASN A 30 17.40 -17.16 -27.62
N ALA A 31 16.64 -17.45 -26.56
CA ALA A 31 16.22 -18.80 -26.22
C ALA A 31 14.86 -19.08 -26.91
N ASN A 32 14.84 -20.04 -27.83
CA ASN A 32 13.57 -20.55 -28.38
C ASN A 32 12.99 -21.55 -27.37
N VAL A 33 12.05 -21.09 -26.54
CA VAL A 33 11.33 -21.96 -25.62
C VAL A 33 10.17 -22.59 -26.38
N VAL A 34 10.29 -23.86 -26.72
CA VAL A 34 9.18 -24.62 -27.29
C VAL A 34 8.15 -24.82 -26.18
N SER A 35 6.95 -24.24 -26.35
CA SER A 35 5.85 -24.42 -25.41
C SER A 35 5.42 -25.88 -25.37
N SER A 36 5.12 -26.38 -24.16
CA SER A 36 4.60 -27.73 -23.97
C SER A 36 3.10 -27.85 -24.22
N VAL A 37 2.41 -26.71 -24.46
CA VAL A 37 0.95 -26.65 -24.64
C VAL A 37 0.55 -27.20 -26.00
N SER A 38 -0.47 -28.07 -26.03
CA SER A 38 -1.11 -28.53 -27.27
C SER A 38 -2.35 -27.68 -27.56
N ALA A 39 -2.31 -26.87 -28.63
CA ALA A 39 -3.43 -26.02 -29.05
C ALA A 39 -4.70 -26.81 -29.41
N THR A 40 -4.51 -27.98 -30.02
CA THR A 40 -5.59 -28.85 -30.53
C THR A 40 -6.20 -29.73 -29.43
N ASN A 41 -5.39 -30.18 -28.46
CA ASN A 41 -5.90 -31.01 -27.36
C ASN A 41 -6.45 -30.19 -26.18
N SER A 42 -5.96 -28.96 -26.02
CA SER A 42 -6.49 -28.04 -25.01
C SER A 42 -7.86 -27.54 -25.42
N SER A 43 -8.72 -27.24 -24.45
CA SER A 43 -10.08 -26.76 -24.71
C SER A 43 -10.32 -25.39 -24.12
N PHE A 44 -11.22 -24.62 -24.76
CA PHE A 44 -11.65 -23.33 -24.27
C PHE A 44 -13.15 -23.12 -24.49
N VAL A 45 -13.92 -23.10 -23.40
CA VAL A 45 -15.38 -23.13 -23.45
C VAL A 45 -16.01 -22.02 -22.62
N ALA A 46 -17.18 -21.57 -23.05
CA ALA A 46 -18.06 -20.70 -22.27
C ALA A 46 -19.20 -21.54 -21.64
N ASP A 47 -19.58 -21.23 -20.41
CA ASP A 47 -20.73 -21.86 -19.75
C ASP A 47 -22.09 -21.42 -20.32
N LEU A 48 -22.15 -20.21 -20.89
CA LEU A 48 -23.34 -19.62 -21.51
C LEU A 48 -23.02 -19.12 -22.93
N ALA A 49 -23.95 -19.32 -23.86
CA ALA A 49 -23.87 -18.80 -25.22
C ALA A 49 -24.55 -17.43 -25.39
N GLU A 50 -25.42 -17.03 -24.46
CA GLU A 50 -26.18 -15.77 -24.51
C GLU A 50 -26.38 -15.20 -23.09
N LEU A 51 -26.21 -13.88 -22.94
CA LEU A 51 -26.51 -13.14 -21.70
C LEU A 51 -26.87 -11.67 -22.01
N PRO A 52 -27.53 -10.92 -21.11
CA PRO A 52 -27.81 -9.50 -21.34
C PRO A 52 -26.55 -8.62 -21.25
N ALA A 53 -26.49 -7.57 -22.07
CA ALA A 53 -25.45 -6.55 -22.07
C ALA A 53 -25.68 -5.50 -20.96
N ASP A 54 -25.80 -5.95 -19.71
CA ASP A 54 -26.11 -5.12 -18.54
C ASP A 54 -24.86 -4.63 -17.77
N GLY A 55 -23.66 -5.09 -18.15
CA GLY A 55 -22.41 -4.81 -17.44
C GLY A 55 -22.26 -5.51 -16.09
N THR A 56 -23.20 -6.37 -15.70
CA THR A 56 -23.22 -7.08 -14.40
C THR A 56 -23.30 -8.60 -14.55
N SER A 57 -24.11 -9.08 -15.49
CA SER A 57 -24.18 -10.47 -15.90
C SER A 57 -22.85 -10.92 -16.48
N MET A 58 -22.39 -12.09 -16.06
CA MET A 58 -21.06 -12.59 -16.35
C MET A 58 -21.14 -14.01 -16.90
N VAL A 59 -20.45 -14.25 -18.01
CA VAL A 59 -20.21 -15.59 -18.57
C VAL A 59 -18.89 -16.14 -18.02
N THR A 60 -18.85 -17.41 -17.65
CA THR A 60 -17.63 -18.09 -17.20
C THR A 60 -16.94 -18.76 -18.39
N LEU A 61 -15.71 -18.34 -18.65
CA LEU A 61 -14.80 -18.91 -19.63
C LEU A 61 -13.85 -19.86 -18.92
N THR A 62 -13.79 -21.11 -19.37
CA THR A 62 -12.93 -22.16 -18.79
C THR A 62 -11.96 -22.66 -19.85
N ALA A 63 -10.67 -22.47 -19.60
CA ALA A 63 -9.60 -23.06 -20.40
C ALA A 63 -9.04 -24.29 -19.67
N THR A 64 -8.93 -25.41 -20.38
CA THR A 64 -8.26 -26.62 -19.89
C THR A 64 -7.03 -26.86 -20.74
N ILE A 65 -5.85 -26.69 -20.15
CA ILE A 65 -4.56 -26.71 -20.83
C ILE A 65 -3.89 -28.06 -20.62
N VAL A 66 -3.58 -28.72 -21.72
CA VAL A 66 -2.91 -30.03 -21.74
C VAL A 66 -1.74 -30.03 -22.71
N ASP A 67 -0.85 -31.00 -22.55
CA ASP A 67 0.22 -31.28 -23.51
C ASP A 67 -0.25 -32.16 -24.69
N ALA A 68 0.69 -32.51 -25.57
CA ALA A 68 0.41 -33.39 -26.72
C ALA A 68 -0.06 -34.81 -26.32
N ASN A 69 0.21 -35.23 -25.08
CA ASN A 69 -0.18 -36.54 -24.54
C ASN A 69 -1.48 -36.48 -23.71
N ASN A 70 -2.18 -35.34 -23.71
CA ASN A 70 -3.37 -35.06 -22.89
C ASN A 70 -3.10 -35.03 -21.37
N LEU A 71 -1.87 -34.75 -20.95
CA LEU A 71 -1.55 -34.53 -19.55
C LEU A 71 -1.84 -33.07 -19.17
N PRO A 72 -2.51 -32.80 -18.04
CA PRO A 72 -2.79 -31.45 -17.59
C PRO A 72 -1.51 -30.69 -17.27
N LEU A 73 -1.44 -29.42 -17.69
CA LEU A 73 -0.29 -28.56 -17.47
C LEU A 73 -0.60 -27.52 -16.39
N PRO A 74 -0.16 -27.74 -15.13
CA PRO A 74 -0.34 -26.76 -14.07
C PRO A 74 0.61 -25.57 -14.21
N GLN A 75 0.29 -24.47 -13.54
CA GLN A 75 1.13 -23.26 -13.43
C GLN A 75 1.47 -22.60 -14.78
N LYS A 76 0.59 -22.75 -15.78
CA LYS A 76 0.70 -22.07 -17.07
C LYS A 76 -0.10 -20.78 -17.04
N GLU A 77 0.50 -19.69 -17.52
CA GLU A 77 -0.20 -18.43 -17.73
C GLU A 77 -1.13 -18.55 -18.95
N VAL A 78 -2.40 -18.21 -18.75
CA VAL A 78 -3.45 -18.14 -19.76
C VAL A 78 -3.96 -16.71 -19.83
N ILE A 79 -3.89 -16.11 -21.01
CA ILE A 79 -4.39 -14.77 -21.30
C ILE A 79 -5.66 -14.90 -22.13
N VAL A 80 -6.74 -14.25 -21.72
CA VAL A 80 -8.02 -14.27 -22.45
C VAL A 80 -8.28 -12.90 -23.07
N THR A 81 -8.72 -12.90 -24.32
CA THR A 81 -9.03 -11.69 -25.09
C THR A 81 -10.36 -11.83 -25.82
N SER A 82 -10.98 -10.70 -26.17
CA SER A 82 -12.18 -10.63 -26.99
C SER A 82 -11.85 -9.99 -28.34
N ASN A 83 -12.49 -10.45 -29.42
CA ASN A 83 -12.43 -9.78 -30.73
C ASN A 83 -12.97 -8.34 -30.70
N ARG A 84 -13.75 -7.97 -29.66
CA ARG A 84 -14.28 -6.62 -29.47
C ARG A 84 -13.38 -5.72 -28.60
N GLY A 85 -12.21 -6.22 -28.20
CA GLY A 85 -11.25 -5.49 -27.37
C GLY A 85 -11.83 -5.09 -26.01
N ASP A 86 -11.46 -3.91 -25.52
CA ASP A 86 -11.79 -3.39 -24.18
C ASP A 86 -13.27 -3.04 -23.97
N ILE A 87 -14.09 -3.18 -25.01
CA ILE A 87 -15.56 -3.12 -24.87
C ILE A 87 -16.04 -4.22 -23.92
N ASP A 88 -15.35 -5.36 -23.94
CA ASP A 88 -15.63 -6.48 -23.05
C ASP A 88 -14.70 -6.43 -21.85
N THR A 89 -15.30 -6.45 -20.66
CA THR A 89 -14.54 -6.56 -19.43
C THR A 89 -14.29 -8.03 -19.15
N ILE A 90 -13.03 -8.45 -19.25
CA ILE A 90 -12.58 -9.81 -18.93
C ILE A 90 -11.78 -9.75 -17.63
N ARG A 91 -12.12 -10.63 -16.69
CA ARG A 91 -11.49 -10.74 -15.37
C ARG A 91 -11.23 -12.18 -15.06
N CYS A 92 -10.05 -12.51 -14.57
CA CYS A 92 -9.63 -13.89 -14.40
C CYS A 92 -9.48 -14.28 -12.94
N TYR A 93 -9.58 -15.58 -12.65
CA TYR A 93 -9.49 -16.08 -11.29
C TYR A 93 -8.03 -16.39 -10.92
N ALA A 94 -7.60 -15.93 -9.75
CA ALA A 94 -6.42 -16.40 -9.06
C ALA A 94 -6.88 -17.26 -7.87
N GLY A 95 -6.86 -18.59 -8.05
CA GLY A 95 -7.52 -19.51 -7.13
C GLY A 95 -9.03 -19.31 -7.15
N SER A 96 -9.63 -18.94 -6.01
CA SER A 96 -11.07 -18.64 -5.89
C SER A 96 -11.42 -17.16 -6.02
N THR A 97 -10.43 -16.28 -6.17
CA THR A 97 -10.63 -14.83 -6.17
C THR A 97 -10.60 -14.28 -7.60
N LEU A 98 -11.61 -13.51 -7.97
CA LEU A 98 -11.65 -12.80 -9.25
C LEU A 98 -10.75 -11.55 -9.18
N THR A 99 -9.85 -11.40 -10.15
CA THR A 99 -8.90 -10.27 -10.24
C THR A 99 -9.35 -9.25 -11.28
N GLU A 100 -8.65 -8.12 -11.37
CA GLU A 100 -8.88 -7.09 -12.40
C GLU A 100 -8.10 -7.36 -13.69
N GLU A 101 -7.42 -8.51 -13.78
CA GLU A 101 -6.58 -8.88 -14.91
C GLU A 101 -7.29 -9.88 -15.82
N ASN A 102 -6.96 -9.87 -17.11
CA ASN A 102 -7.41 -10.86 -18.08
C ASN A 102 -6.47 -12.09 -18.15
N LYS A 103 -5.78 -12.37 -17.05
CA LYS A 103 -4.76 -13.41 -16.92
C LYS A 103 -5.09 -14.37 -15.78
N ALA A 104 -4.98 -15.66 -16.04
CA ALA A 104 -5.11 -16.72 -15.04
C ALA A 104 -3.92 -17.66 -15.11
N THR A 105 -3.61 -18.29 -13.98
CA THR A 105 -2.64 -19.39 -13.92
C THR A 105 -3.40 -20.70 -13.75
N THR A 106 -3.05 -21.73 -14.52
CA THR A 106 -3.72 -23.03 -14.44
C THR A 106 -3.49 -23.73 -13.09
N ASP A 107 -4.54 -24.39 -12.60
CA ASP A 107 -4.50 -25.19 -11.38
C ASP A 107 -3.81 -26.56 -11.59
N THR A 108 -3.84 -27.42 -10.57
CA THR A 108 -3.26 -28.79 -10.64
C THR A 108 -3.86 -29.68 -11.74
N ASN A 109 -5.06 -29.35 -12.21
CA ASN A 109 -5.76 -30.05 -13.29
C ASN A 109 -5.58 -29.35 -14.65
N GLY A 110 -4.72 -28.35 -14.74
CA GLY A 110 -4.52 -27.58 -15.97
C GLY A 110 -5.66 -26.61 -16.28
N VAL A 111 -6.52 -26.30 -15.31
CA VAL A 111 -7.71 -25.47 -15.54
C VAL A 111 -7.46 -24.01 -15.14
N ALA A 112 -7.84 -23.10 -16.02
CA ALA A 112 -7.88 -21.65 -15.78
C ALA A 112 -9.30 -21.13 -16.05
N ARG A 113 -9.76 -20.19 -15.21
CA ARG A 113 -11.11 -19.63 -15.32
C ARG A 113 -11.05 -18.12 -15.44
N CYS A 114 -11.94 -17.56 -16.25
CA CYS A 114 -12.18 -16.13 -16.35
C CYS A 114 -13.67 -15.85 -16.46
N GLY A 115 -14.10 -14.67 -16.04
CA GLY A 115 -15.41 -14.11 -16.28
C GLY A 115 -15.35 -13.03 -17.35
N ALA A 116 -16.34 -12.97 -18.23
CA ALA A 116 -16.50 -11.87 -19.17
C ALA A 116 -17.89 -11.23 -19.05
N ARG A 117 -17.96 -9.92 -19.23
CA ARG A 117 -19.21 -9.13 -19.23
C ARG A 117 -19.10 -7.96 -20.20
N SER A 118 -20.25 -7.43 -20.61
CA SER A 118 -20.31 -6.31 -21.57
C SER A 118 -21.48 -5.39 -21.27
N LEU A 119 -21.31 -4.10 -21.58
CA LEU A 119 -22.38 -3.09 -21.62
C LEU A 119 -22.93 -2.89 -23.05
N VAL A 120 -22.28 -3.47 -24.05
CA VAL A 120 -22.60 -3.25 -25.46
C VAL A 120 -23.15 -4.54 -26.07
N PRO A 121 -24.37 -4.51 -26.65
CA PRO A 121 -24.93 -5.68 -27.30
C PRO A 121 -24.13 -6.05 -28.55
N GLY A 122 -24.08 -7.34 -28.85
CA GLY A 122 -23.37 -7.91 -29.99
C GLY A 122 -22.74 -9.26 -29.67
N GLU A 123 -22.07 -9.85 -30.66
CA GLU A 123 -21.41 -11.14 -30.52
C GLU A 123 -19.91 -10.95 -30.19
N ALA A 124 -19.46 -11.58 -29.12
CA ALA A 124 -18.06 -11.64 -28.72
C ALA A 124 -17.50 -13.03 -29.00
N THR A 125 -16.34 -13.09 -29.63
CA THR A 125 -15.54 -14.30 -29.77
C THR A 125 -14.33 -14.19 -28.87
N PHE A 126 -14.20 -15.12 -27.93
CA PHE A 126 -13.09 -15.13 -26.99
C PHE A 126 -11.95 -15.99 -27.52
N THR A 127 -10.72 -15.56 -27.26
CA THR A 127 -9.49 -16.30 -27.58
C THR A 127 -8.66 -16.46 -26.32
N ALA A 128 -8.21 -17.68 -26.05
CA ALA A 128 -7.27 -17.99 -24.99
C ALA A 128 -5.88 -18.26 -25.56
N THR A 129 -4.86 -17.68 -24.93
CA THR A 129 -3.45 -17.89 -25.27
C THR A 129 -2.73 -18.41 -24.03
N ALA A 130 -2.16 -19.62 -24.11
CA ALA A 130 -1.43 -20.25 -23.02
C ALA A 130 0.04 -20.42 -23.40
N ASP A 131 0.97 -19.86 -22.62
CA ASP A 131 2.42 -19.98 -22.86
C ASP A 131 2.80 -19.67 -24.33
N THR A 132 2.24 -18.58 -24.87
CA THR A 132 2.39 -18.09 -26.26
C THR A 132 1.66 -18.90 -27.34
N VAL A 133 0.98 -19.99 -26.99
CA VAL A 133 0.18 -20.82 -27.90
C VAL A 133 -1.28 -20.37 -27.86
N ILE A 134 -1.83 -20.02 -29.01
CA ILE A 134 -3.26 -19.69 -29.15
C ILE A 134 -4.04 -21.01 -29.27
N LEU A 135 -5.05 -21.19 -28.43
CA LEU A 135 -5.93 -22.36 -28.50
C LEU A 135 -6.81 -22.30 -29.76
N GLU A 136 -7.14 -23.47 -30.31
CA GLU A 136 -7.99 -23.56 -31.51
C GLU A 136 -9.46 -23.23 -31.19
N ASP A 137 -9.93 -23.63 -30.00
CA ASP A 137 -11.27 -23.35 -29.51
C ASP A 137 -11.47 -21.85 -29.26
N LYS A 138 -12.56 -21.31 -29.83
CA LYS A 138 -12.95 -19.90 -29.73
C LYS A 138 -14.44 -19.77 -29.44
N PRO A 139 -14.86 -19.83 -28.16
CA PRO A 139 -16.26 -19.75 -27.81
C PRO A 139 -16.84 -18.38 -28.20
N VAL A 140 -18.05 -18.40 -28.75
CA VAL A 140 -18.80 -17.21 -29.13
C VAL A 140 -19.95 -17.01 -28.15
N VAL A 141 -20.08 -15.79 -27.63
CA VAL A 141 -21.10 -15.41 -26.67
C VAL A 141 -21.83 -14.17 -27.18
N LYS A 142 -23.16 -14.25 -27.21
CA LYS A 142 -24.04 -13.17 -27.63
C LYS A 142 -24.50 -12.34 -26.45
N PHE A 143 -24.09 -11.07 -26.43
CA PHE A 143 -24.60 -10.08 -25.49
C PHE A 143 -25.86 -9.44 -26.07
N THR A 144 -27.01 -9.69 -25.44
CA THR A 144 -28.29 -9.19 -25.93
C THR A 144 -28.56 -7.77 -25.47
N PRO A 145 -29.23 -6.94 -26.29
CA PRO A 145 -29.61 -5.60 -25.88
C PRO A 145 -30.53 -5.69 -24.66
N LEU A 146 -30.30 -4.78 -23.72
CA LEU A 146 -31.24 -4.55 -22.63
C LEU A 146 -32.60 -4.16 -23.22
N PRO A 147 -33.72 -4.65 -22.64
CA PRO A 147 -35.03 -4.20 -23.05
C PRO A 147 -35.13 -2.68 -22.86
N ILE A 148 -35.33 -1.95 -23.95
CA ILE A 148 -35.63 -0.52 -23.88
C ILE A 148 -37.04 -0.40 -23.30
N LEU A 149 -37.18 0.30 -22.16
CA LEU A 149 -38.48 0.56 -21.55
C LEU A 149 -39.29 1.52 -22.43
N THR A 150 -40.14 0.97 -23.30
CA THR A 150 -41.02 1.77 -24.19
C THR A 150 -42.32 2.22 -23.53
N GLN A 151 -42.61 1.77 -22.30
CA GLN A 151 -43.88 2.04 -21.59
C GLN A 151 -43.74 2.58 -20.16
N LEU A 152 -42.58 3.14 -19.75
CA LEU A 152 -42.46 3.70 -18.40
C LEU A 152 -43.39 4.93 -18.24
N LYS A 153 -44.56 4.71 -17.63
CA LYS A 153 -45.54 5.76 -17.32
C LYS A 153 -45.55 6.01 -15.82
N ILE A 154 -44.84 7.06 -15.39
CA ILE A 154 -44.87 7.48 -13.98
C ILE A 154 -46.07 8.40 -13.80
N THR A 155 -47.08 7.94 -13.04
CA THR A 155 -48.24 8.74 -12.67
C THR A 155 -48.23 9.07 -11.18
N VAL A 156 -48.43 10.34 -10.85
CA VAL A 156 -48.66 10.78 -9.48
C VAL A 156 -50.13 11.16 -9.33
N LYS A 157 -50.80 10.51 -8.37
CA LYS A 157 -52.16 10.88 -7.98
C LYS A 157 -52.11 12.13 -7.10
N THR A 158 -52.78 13.18 -7.54
CA THR A 158 -52.94 14.41 -6.77
C THR A 158 -54.12 14.28 -5.79
N PRO A 159 -54.11 14.98 -4.64
CA PRO A 159 -55.13 14.87 -3.59
C PRO A 159 -56.54 15.37 -3.99
N GLY A 160 -56.77 15.74 -5.25
CA GLY A 160 -58.08 16.10 -5.81
C GLY A 160 -58.59 15.14 -6.90
N GLY A 161 -58.00 13.94 -7.03
CA GLY A 161 -58.43 12.93 -8.01
C GLY A 161 -57.81 13.05 -9.41
N GLY A 162 -56.98 14.07 -9.66
CA GLY A 162 -56.22 14.20 -10.92
C GLY A 162 -54.97 13.32 -10.94
N GLN A 163 -54.55 12.87 -12.12
CA GLN A 163 -53.29 12.16 -12.33
C GLN A 163 -52.35 13.00 -13.18
N VAL A 164 -51.11 13.20 -12.71
CA VAL A 164 -50.04 13.86 -13.47
C VAL A 164 -49.08 12.80 -13.97
N THR A 165 -48.89 12.71 -15.29
CA THR A 165 -47.87 11.82 -15.88
C THR A 165 -46.57 12.60 -15.96
N LEU A 166 -45.55 12.18 -15.22
CA LEU A 166 -44.24 12.86 -15.20
C LEU A 166 -43.32 12.44 -16.34
N VAL A 167 -43.47 11.19 -16.77
CA VAL A 167 -42.66 10.60 -17.84
C VAL A 167 -43.59 9.77 -18.72
N GLN A 168 -43.59 10.06 -20.01
CA GLN A 168 -44.27 9.29 -21.04
C GLN A 168 -43.32 9.19 -22.25
N PRO A 169 -42.96 7.97 -22.71
CA PRO A 169 -42.17 7.81 -23.92
C PRO A 169 -42.91 8.39 -25.13
N PRO A 170 -42.20 8.95 -26.13
CA PRO A 170 -42.81 9.42 -27.37
C PRO A 170 -43.52 8.25 -28.03
N ALA A 171 -44.79 8.45 -28.40
CA ALA A 171 -45.57 7.45 -29.11
C ALA A 171 -44.81 7.03 -30.38
N PRO A 172 -44.75 5.73 -30.72
CA PRO A 172 -44.17 5.30 -31.98
C PRO A 172 -44.90 6.05 -33.10
N SER A 173 -44.14 6.81 -33.89
CA SER A 173 -44.67 7.51 -35.05
C SER A 173 -45.19 6.46 -36.01
N ALA A 174 -46.52 6.33 -36.11
CA ALA A 174 -47.16 5.47 -37.07
C ALA A 174 -46.85 6.01 -38.47
N THR A 175 -45.90 5.40 -39.16
CA THR A 175 -45.74 5.56 -40.60
C THR A 175 -47.01 5.00 -41.26
N PRO A 176 -47.68 5.74 -42.16
CA PRO A 176 -48.88 5.22 -42.81
C PRO A 176 -48.50 4.08 -43.74
N SER A 177 -48.92 2.87 -43.41
CA SER A 177 -48.86 1.71 -44.28
C SER A 177 -49.88 1.88 -45.42
N SER A 178 -49.36 1.98 -46.64
CA SER A 178 -50.13 1.77 -47.87
C SER A 178 -50.19 0.26 -48.15
N PRO A 179 -51.35 -0.34 -48.50
CA PRO A 179 -51.44 -1.77 -48.72
C PRO A 179 -51.34 -2.10 -50.21
N THR A 180 -50.31 -2.83 -50.66
CA THR A 180 -50.41 -3.76 -51.81
C THR A 180 -49.12 -4.58 -52.03
N GLY A 181 -49.29 -5.90 -52.25
CA GLY A 181 -48.28 -6.85 -52.79
C GLY A 181 -47.56 -7.68 -51.72
N GLU A 182 -48.01 -8.88 -51.37
CA GLU A 182 -47.63 -10.18 -51.97
C GLU A 182 -46.11 -10.41 -52.08
N GLY A 183 -45.61 -11.38 -51.31
CA GLY A 183 -44.33 -12.06 -51.57
C GLY A 183 -43.42 -12.17 -50.34
N LEU A 184 -43.27 -13.41 -49.86
CA LEU A 184 -42.09 -14.02 -49.21
C LEU A 184 -41.15 -13.12 -48.38
N ASP A 185 -41.02 -13.45 -47.08
CA ASP A 185 -39.74 -13.62 -46.36
C ASP A 185 -39.84 -13.23 -44.88
N HIS A 186 -39.19 -14.08 -44.08
CA HIS A 186 -38.80 -13.96 -42.68
C HIS A 186 -39.23 -12.70 -41.92
N SER A 187 -40.31 -12.83 -41.15
CA SER A 187 -40.61 -11.94 -40.04
C SER A 187 -39.55 -12.16 -38.94
N PRO A 188 -38.68 -11.18 -38.61
CA PRO A 188 -37.93 -11.27 -37.37
C PRO A 188 -38.95 -11.10 -36.26
N SER A 189 -39.04 -12.12 -35.42
CA SER A 189 -39.83 -12.17 -34.21
C SER A 189 -39.64 -10.88 -33.41
N SER A 190 -40.64 -10.01 -33.40
CA SER A 190 -40.78 -8.87 -32.46
C SER A 190 -41.06 -9.35 -31.03
N ASP A 191 -40.59 -10.55 -30.69
CA ASP A 191 -41.12 -11.42 -29.64
C ASP A 191 -40.18 -11.54 -28.44
N LYS A 192 -39.35 -10.52 -28.22
CA LYS A 192 -38.48 -10.43 -27.03
C LYS A 192 -38.43 -9.03 -26.43
N LEU A 193 -39.48 -8.23 -26.62
CA LEU A 193 -39.73 -7.05 -25.78
C LEU A 193 -40.57 -7.51 -24.59
N VAL A 194 -39.90 -7.74 -23.46
CA VAL A 194 -40.60 -8.04 -22.20
C VAL A 194 -41.41 -6.80 -21.83
N ASP A 195 -42.72 -6.90 -21.95
CA ASP A 195 -43.67 -5.90 -21.46
C ASP A 195 -43.63 -5.90 -19.92
N THR A 196 -42.69 -5.12 -19.38
CA THR A 196 -42.65 -4.83 -17.96
C THR A 196 -43.71 -3.76 -17.72
N GLY A 197 -44.96 -4.18 -17.57
CA GLY A 197 -46.12 -3.36 -17.21
C GLY A 197 -46.00 -2.75 -15.81
N ILE A 198 -44.89 -2.07 -15.53
CA ILE A 198 -44.56 -1.47 -14.24
C ILE A 198 -45.28 -0.11 -14.18
N ASN A 199 -46.51 -0.13 -13.70
CA ASN A 199 -47.23 1.08 -13.31
C ASN A 199 -46.74 1.52 -11.92
N LEU A 200 -45.69 2.34 -11.90
CA LEU A 200 -45.11 2.85 -10.67
C LEU A 200 -45.92 4.07 -10.19
N GLN A 201 -46.96 3.79 -9.41
CA GLN A 201 -47.85 4.82 -8.85
C GLN A 201 -47.30 5.32 -7.50
N ILE A 202 -46.60 6.45 -7.52
CA ILE A 202 -46.03 7.03 -6.29
C ILE A 202 -47.14 7.81 -5.56
N PRO A 203 -47.46 7.46 -4.30
CA PRO A 203 -48.39 8.25 -3.51
C PRO A 203 -47.80 9.63 -3.22
N PHE A 204 -48.62 10.67 -3.32
CA PHE A 204 -48.19 12.07 -3.19
C PHE A 204 -47.38 12.36 -1.91
N TRP A 205 -47.69 11.68 -0.81
CA TRP A 205 -46.97 11.79 0.46
C TRP A 205 -45.49 11.39 0.36
N VAL A 206 -45.14 10.37 -0.45
CA VAL A 206 -43.75 9.95 -0.66
C VAL A 206 -42.96 11.03 -1.41
N PHE A 207 -43.59 11.71 -2.37
CA PHE A 207 -42.99 12.85 -3.04
C PHE A 207 -42.70 14.00 -2.06
N ILE A 208 -43.63 14.30 -1.15
CA ILE A 208 -43.42 15.33 -0.11
C ILE A 208 -42.27 14.96 0.82
N ILE A 209 -42.18 13.70 1.28
CA ILE A 209 -41.07 13.27 2.14
C ILE A 209 -39.73 13.42 1.42
N THR A 210 -39.67 13.00 0.16
CA THR A 210 -38.42 13.05 -0.62
C THR A 210 -37.99 14.50 -0.83
N ALA A 211 -38.93 15.40 -1.17
CA ALA A 211 -38.66 16.82 -1.31
C ALA A 211 -38.20 17.46 0.01
N LEU A 212 -38.83 17.10 1.14
CA LEU A 212 -38.44 17.59 2.47
C LEU A 212 -37.03 17.10 2.85
N PHE A 213 -36.68 15.86 2.52
CA PHE A 213 -35.35 15.31 2.74
C PHE A 213 -34.29 16.09 1.97
N PHE A 214 -34.52 16.36 0.67
CA PHE A 214 -33.61 17.17 -0.13
C PHE A 214 -33.47 18.62 0.38
N LEU A 215 -34.51 19.18 1.00
CA LEU A 215 -34.46 20.51 1.61
C LEU A 215 -33.72 20.52 2.97
N LEU A 216 -33.73 19.40 3.69
CA LEU A 216 -33.01 19.22 4.97
C LEU A 216 -31.52 18.90 4.80
N ILE A 217 -31.13 18.21 3.72
CA ILE A 217 -29.72 17.88 3.41
C ILE A 217 -28.78 19.10 3.48
N PRO A 218 -29.06 20.27 2.86
CA PRO A 218 -28.14 21.41 2.90
C PRO A 218 -27.99 21.98 4.32
N VAL A 219 -29.04 21.95 5.13
CA VAL A 219 -29.00 22.38 6.54
C VAL A 219 -28.13 21.44 7.36
N LEU A 220 -28.29 20.13 7.17
CA LEU A 220 -27.48 19.10 7.83
C LEU A 220 -25.99 19.22 7.44
N LEU A 221 -25.70 19.43 6.16
CA LEU A 221 -24.33 19.65 5.67
C LEU A 221 -23.69 20.88 6.32
N LEU A 222 -24.43 21.97 6.47
CA LEU A 222 -23.93 23.18 7.12
C LEU A 222 -23.57 22.91 8.60
N ILE A 223 -24.42 22.18 9.32
CA ILE A 223 -24.15 21.74 10.70
C ILE A 223 -22.87 20.89 10.76
N ILE A 224 -22.73 19.91 9.85
CA ILE A 224 -21.54 19.04 9.77
C ILE A 224 -20.27 19.88 9.52
N ILE A 225 -20.31 20.85 8.60
CA ILE A 225 -19.17 21.74 8.31
C ILE A 225 -18.76 22.56 9.55
N VAL A 226 -19.73 23.07 10.32
CA VAL A 226 -19.47 23.79 11.57
C VAL A 226 -18.82 22.89 12.61
N LEU A 227 -19.30 21.64 12.76
CA LEU A 227 -18.72 20.66 13.67
C LEU A 227 -17.27 20.31 13.27
N ILE A 228 -17.00 20.09 11.98
CA ILE A 228 -15.64 19.83 11.48
C ILE A 228 -14.72 21.02 11.76
N ARG A 229 -15.18 22.27 11.56
CA ARG A 229 -14.40 23.47 11.88
C ARG A 229 -14.06 23.55 13.36
N LYS A 230 -15.03 23.28 14.24
CA LYS A 230 -14.82 23.27 15.70
C LYS A 230 -13.80 22.20 16.11
N ILE A 231 -13.89 21.00 15.55
CA ILE A 231 -12.95 19.91 15.82
C ILE A 231 -11.54 20.27 15.35
N ARG A 232 -11.38 20.86 14.14
CA ARG A 232 -10.05 21.29 13.66
C ARG A 232 -9.40 22.32 14.57
N LEU A 233 -10.17 23.25 15.13
CA LEU A 233 -9.63 24.24 16.09
C LEU A 233 -9.16 23.57 17.39
N MET A 234 -9.91 22.60 17.91
CA MET A 234 -9.53 21.86 19.12
C MET A 234 -8.26 21.02 18.90
N ILE A 235 -8.12 20.36 17.76
CA ILE A 235 -6.91 19.58 17.42
C ILE A 235 -5.68 20.49 17.32
N GLY A 236 -5.84 21.69 16.74
CA GLY A 236 -4.76 22.68 16.68
C GLY A 236 -4.28 23.15 18.05
N ALA A 237 -5.19 23.30 19.02
CA ALA A 237 -4.84 23.62 20.40
C ALA A 237 -4.12 22.45 21.09
N ALA A 238 -4.62 21.21 20.92
CA ALA A 238 -4.00 20.03 21.50
C ALA A 238 -2.57 19.80 21.00
N ARG A 239 -2.29 20.10 19.71
CA ARG A 239 -0.94 19.98 19.16
C ARG A 239 0.06 20.95 19.81
N LYS A 240 -0.37 22.17 20.13
CA LYS A 240 0.50 23.14 20.85
C LYS A 240 0.84 22.68 22.26
N HIS A 241 -0.08 21.99 22.93
CA HIS A 241 0.20 21.39 24.24
C HIS A 241 1.20 20.24 24.12
N ALA A 242 1.07 19.38 23.11
CA ALA A 242 2.03 18.30 22.85
C ALA A 242 3.44 18.83 22.53
N GLU A 243 3.55 19.88 21.71
CA GLU A 243 4.84 20.53 21.42
C GLU A 243 5.49 21.15 22.68
N ALA A 244 4.67 21.69 23.60
CA ALA A 244 5.16 22.21 24.87
C ALA A 244 5.65 21.09 25.81
N GLU A 245 4.98 19.95 25.82
CA GLU A 245 5.40 18.77 26.59
C GLU A 245 6.72 18.18 26.05
N GLU A 246 6.87 18.04 24.74
CA GLU A 246 8.12 17.59 24.13
C GLU A 246 9.29 18.54 24.44
N ALA A 247 9.06 19.86 24.42
CA ALA A 247 10.07 20.84 24.77
C ALA A 247 10.50 20.76 26.25
N LEU A 248 9.57 20.44 27.16
CA LEU A 248 9.89 20.23 28.57
C LEU A 248 10.68 18.93 28.78
N LEU A 249 10.29 17.84 28.11
CA LEU A 249 11.02 16.57 28.16
C LEU A 249 12.46 16.71 27.65
N ALA A 250 12.65 17.43 26.54
CA ALA A 250 13.99 17.71 26.02
C ALA A 250 14.85 18.48 27.03
N LYS A 251 14.28 19.46 27.74
CA LYS A 251 14.99 20.17 28.81
C LYS A 251 15.35 19.27 29.99
N ILE A 252 14.42 18.42 30.43
CA ILE A 252 14.68 17.46 31.51
C ILE A 252 15.84 16.53 31.12
N TYR A 253 15.82 16.00 29.90
CA TYR A 253 16.90 15.14 29.40
C TYR A 253 18.27 15.84 29.41
N THR A 254 18.33 17.10 28.95
CA THR A 254 19.59 17.87 28.99
C THR A 254 20.09 18.13 30.41
N LEU A 255 19.17 18.38 31.35
CA LEU A 255 19.51 18.56 32.76
C LEU A 255 20.05 17.26 33.37
N GLU A 256 19.44 16.12 33.06
CA GLU A 256 19.95 14.81 33.51
C GLU A 256 21.36 14.53 33.00
N GLN A 257 21.65 14.86 31.73
CA GLN A 257 23.01 14.73 31.20
C GLN A 257 24.01 15.64 31.91
N GLN A 258 23.63 16.90 32.17
CA GLN A 258 24.48 17.83 32.89
C GLN A 258 24.78 17.34 34.31
N VAL A 259 23.75 16.86 35.03
CA VAL A 259 23.91 16.31 36.37
C VAL A 259 24.80 15.07 36.35
N ALA A 260 24.62 14.15 35.39
CA ALA A 260 25.47 12.97 35.26
C ALA A 260 26.95 13.36 35.01
N GLN A 261 27.19 14.37 34.15
CA GLN A 261 28.53 14.87 33.89
C GLN A 261 29.17 15.51 35.13
N GLU A 262 28.41 16.32 35.88
CA GLU A 262 28.88 16.91 37.14
C GLU A 262 29.17 15.83 38.18
N GLN A 263 28.32 14.79 38.28
CA GLN A 263 28.52 13.66 39.19
C GLN A 263 29.84 12.92 38.88
N HIS A 264 30.15 12.70 37.60
CA HIS A 264 31.42 12.10 37.19
C HIS A 264 32.62 12.99 37.53
N ALA A 265 32.50 14.31 37.34
CA ALA A 265 33.55 15.25 37.71
C ALA A 265 33.80 15.28 39.22
N VAL A 266 32.75 15.27 40.04
CA VAL A 266 32.84 15.21 41.50
C VAL A 266 33.46 13.88 41.94
N THR A 267 33.07 12.76 41.35
CA THR A 267 33.64 11.43 41.67
C THR A 267 35.13 11.37 41.32
N ALA A 268 35.53 11.93 40.18
CA ALA A 268 36.94 12.01 39.79
C ALA A 268 37.75 12.89 40.75
N GLN A 269 37.20 14.02 41.18
CA GLN A 269 37.85 14.87 42.20
C GLN A 269 37.98 14.14 43.55
N ALA A 270 36.94 13.41 43.99
CA ALA A 270 36.99 12.64 45.21
C ALA A 270 38.10 11.56 45.17
N GLN A 271 38.24 10.84 44.05
CA GLN A 271 39.33 9.88 43.86
C GLN A 271 40.72 10.55 43.90
N GLN A 272 40.88 11.72 43.29
CA GLN A 272 42.13 12.48 43.37
C GLN A 272 42.47 12.88 44.81
N VAL A 273 41.47 13.29 45.60
CA VAL A 273 41.65 13.60 47.02
C VAL A 273 42.04 12.34 47.80
N THR A 274 41.41 11.20 47.54
CA THR A 274 41.78 9.92 48.18
C THR A 274 43.23 9.54 47.90
N VAL A 275 43.67 9.60 46.64
CA VAL A 275 45.07 9.29 46.27
C VAL A 275 46.05 10.31 46.86
N ALA A 276 45.67 11.58 46.91
CA ALA A 276 46.49 12.61 47.54
C ALA A 276 46.64 12.38 49.05
N ASN A 277 45.56 11.95 49.72
CA ASN A 277 45.57 11.60 51.14
C ASN A 277 46.40 10.35 51.42
N GLU A 278 46.27 9.29 50.61
CA GLU A 278 47.10 8.07 50.74
C GLU A 278 48.60 8.41 50.61
N LYS A 279 48.97 9.22 49.60
CA LYS A 279 50.34 9.70 49.43
C LYS A 279 50.83 10.56 50.60
N LEU A 280 49.93 11.31 51.25
CA LEU A 280 50.27 12.09 52.43
C LEU A 280 50.50 11.17 53.64
N THR A 281 49.66 10.15 53.82
CA THR A 281 49.84 9.12 54.85
C THR A 281 51.18 8.39 54.68
N ASP A 282 51.52 7.95 53.47
CA ASP A 282 52.82 7.30 53.19
C ASP A 282 54.00 8.20 53.55
N LYS A 283 53.90 9.51 53.30
CA LYS A 283 54.92 10.48 53.70
C LYS A 283 55.01 10.64 55.20
N ILE A 284 53.87 10.65 55.90
CA ILE A 284 53.84 10.73 57.37
C ILE A 284 54.50 9.48 57.95
N ASP A 285 54.21 8.29 57.42
CA ASP A 285 54.81 7.04 57.87
C ASP A 285 56.32 7.02 57.61
N GLN A 286 56.77 7.45 56.42
CA GLN A 286 58.21 7.60 56.13
C GLN A 286 58.90 8.58 57.10
N VAL A 287 58.26 9.69 57.42
CA VAL A 287 58.79 10.67 58.39
C VAL A 287 58.80 10.06 59.80
N SER A 288 57.77 9.32 60.19
CA SER A 288 57.69 8.63 61.48
C SER A 288 58.77 7.55 61.61
N ASP A 289 59.03 6.78 60.55
CA ASP A 289 60.11 5.79 60.51
C ASP A 289 61.49 6.46 60.57
N GLN A 290 61.68 7.59 59.87
CA GLN A 290 62.89 8.40 59.99
C GLN A 290 63.07 8.96 61.40
N LEU A 291 62.00 9.47 62.02
CA LEU A 291 62.05 9.94 63.40
C LEU A 291 62.30 8.80 64.38
N SER A 292 61.71 7.62 64.19
CA SER A 292 61.92 6.45 65.06
C SER A 292 63.34 5.89 64.90
N SER A 293 63.90 5.93 63.69
CA SER A 293 65.33 5.65 63.46
C SER A 293 66.22 6.69 64.16
N ASN A 294 65.86 7.98 64.11
CA ASN A 294 66.60 9.04 64.79
C ASN A 294 66.44 8.98 66.33
N ILE A 295 65.26 8.63 66.84
CA ILE A 295 64.97 8.51 68.27
C ILE A 295 65.57 7.23 68.83
N ASN A 296 65.57 6.10 68.13
CA ASN A 296 66.37 4.94 68.55
C ASN A 296 67.88 5.24 68.49
N GLY A 297 68.29 6.24 67.69
CA GLY A 297 69.62 6.84 67.76
C GLY A 297 69.82 7.81 68.95
N MET A 298 68.76 8.44 69.49
CA MET A 298 68.82 9.49 70.52
C MET A 298 68.18 9.14 71.87
N SER A 299 67.54 7.99 72.07
CA SER A 299 67.04 7.51 73.37
C SER A 299 68.14 6.85 74.23
N GLN A 300 69.41 7.12 73.91
CA GLN A 300 70.34 7.54 74.96
C GLN A 300 70.10 9.04 75.20
N THR A 301 69.33 9.37 76.24
CA THR A 301 69.16 10.68 76.91
C THR A 301 67.72 11.19 76.97
N THR A 302 67.15 10.98 78.18
CA THR A 302 66.35 11.96 78.94
C THR A 302 65.05 12.44 78.29
N SER A 303 63.89 11.90 78.67
CA SER A 303 63.21 12.14 79.95
C SER A 303 63.06 13.64 80.24
N GLU A 304 61.93 14.24 79.87
CA GLU A 304 61.06 14.88 80.87
C GLU A 304 59.72 15.32 80.29
N ALA A 305 58.74 15.23 81.18
CA ALA A 305 57.32 15.49 81.07
C ALA A 305 56.94 16.89 80.58
N VAL A 306 55.70 17.04 80.09
CA VAL A 306 54.64 17.85 80.72
C VAL A 306 53.34 17.76 79.89
N THR A 307 52.43 16.96 80.42
CA THR A 307 50.94 16.97 80.38
C THR A 307 50.41 18.38 80.79
N PRO A 308 49.15 18.85 80.52
CA PRO A 308 47.96 17.99 80.50
C PRO A 308 46.67 18.47 79.77
N THR A 309 45.65 17.61 79.88
CA THR A 309 44.21 17.91 80.08
C THR A 309 43.28 17.96 78.87
N ILE A 310 42.82 16.77 78.45
CA ILE A 310 41.51 16.16 78.77
C ILE A 310 40.28 17.10 78.76
N LEU A 311 39.35 16.87 77.81
CA LEU A 311 37.98 16.51 78.17
C LEU A 311 37.29 15.69 77.06
N GLU A 312 36.57 14.69 77.53
CA GLU A 312 36.00 13.52 76.85
C GLU A 312 34.77 13.81 75.97
N THR A 313 34.69 13.10 74.82
CA THR A 313 33.67 12.09 74.38
C THR A 313 32.25 12.17 74.99
N PRO A 314 31.15 11.74 74.30
CA PRO A 314 31.14 10.56 73.44
C PRO A 314 30.14 10.47 72.25
N SER A 315 30.38 9.41 71.48
CA SER A 315 29.38 8.49 70.89
C SER A 315 28.41 8.96 69.80
N ALA A 316 28.74 8.52 68.58
CA ALA A 316 27.78 7.87 67.68
C ALA A 316 27.08 6.68 68.39
N PRO A 317 25.89 6.23 67.97
CA PRO A 317 25.82 5.37 66.79
C PRO A 317 24.53 5.45 65.96
N GLU A 318 24.55 4.67 64.88
CA GLU A 318 23.41 3.94 64.29
C GLU A 318 22.50 4.58 63.21
N VAL A 319 22.79 4.12 62.00
CA VAL A 319 22.00 3.93 60.78
C VAL A 319 20.98 2.78 61.02
N PRO A 320 20.10 2.37 60.06
CA PRO A 320 18.88 2.89 59.40
C PRO A 320 17.64 2.04 59.86
N PRO A 321 16.52 1.71 59.13
CA PRO A 321 16.07 1.97 57.74
C PRO A 321 14.55 2.29 57.55
N SER A 322 14.14 2.25 56.27
CA SER A 322 12.86 1.78 55.70
C SER A 322 11.71 2.78 55.44
N GLU A 323 11.56 3.10 54.14
CA GLU A 323 10.40 2.74 53.29
C GLU A 323 9.10 3.61 53.37
N PRO A 324 8.09 3.41 52.49
CA PRO A 324 7.77 4.36 51.40
C PRO A 324 6.29 4.83 51.43
N GLN A 325 5.98 6.07 51.02
CA GLN A 325 4.59 6.51 50.73
C GLN A 325 4.67 7.74 49.80
N ALA A 326 3.81 7.99 48.82
CA ALA A 326 2.68 7.32 48.20
C ALA A 326 2.47 7.97 46.82
#